data_AF-A0A2N9E233-F1
#
_entry.id   AF-A0A2N9E233-F1
#
_cell.length_a   1.000
_cell.length_b   1.000
_cell.length_c   1.000
_cell.angle_alpha   90.00
_cell.angle_beta   90.00
_cell.angle_gamma   90.00
#
_symmetry.space_group_name_H-M   'P 1'
#
loop_
_entity.id
_entity.type
_entity.pdbx_description
1 polymer ?
#
loop_
_entity_poly.entity_id
_entity_poly.type
_entity_poly.pdbx_seq_one_letter_code
_entity_poly.pdbx_strand_id
1 'polypeptide(L)'
;MSASKILHLGTALFNQTRIPLSPVPLLFPKSLRLPRYISSSAAVTSDGTETLCSSDPHPWPEWVTFVDRLKTKGYFTESPPAETVYNDMGVVKDACLSFARDRYDVFKSLSIDDIQTVVEIGCPNLYRKAVNSAKRLRAYARLDEGDVCSTCNLRGSCDRAYVILKEDEADARTVDIVRILLFYALDPLVLSGGEKPPGRQTVESSARKLFSELIELSETPPDPALPKPAGKVLKQKEDTLNFMDDTLSQDIEMKRGDWMCPKCNFMNFSRNVQCRQCNEDGPKRVGPANVEMKKGDWTCSQCNFMNFSRNIRCLKCKAEGPKRVSADEIEMKKGDWNCQLSEEPLKLAYSELYRIACVKDGQVADFVQVRGHEVHWEVTFTRLAQDWELESISSFLELLYSIKIQSTEKDKMCWKPARSKGFQVKSFYTHLSSPGPGLGLFPWKGIWKAKVPPRVVFFTWTAALGKILTADNLRRRGIPVVSWCCMCKADGETVDHLLLHCPFAKELWDMVFGLFGIQWVMPKRVIDLFSCWFGSMGGNSVIWKAIPHCIMWCLWRERNARTFEDCELSVVELKLQFYRSLLDWMVATGLFRLSSMLDLIDYCSF
;
A
#
# COMPACT_ATOMS: atom_id res chain seq x y z
N MET A 1 -36.24 61.97 20.56
CA MET A 1 -36.09 62.05 22.03
C MET A 1 -35.09 60.96 22.42
N SER A 2 -33.79 61.26 22.33
CA SER A 2 -32.90 61.76 23.41
C SER A 2 -32.77 60.73 24.54
N ALA A 3 -31.68 59.95 24.56
CA ALA A 3 -30.44 60.22 25.32
C ALA A 3 -30.55 59.66 26.75
N SER A 4 -29.54 59.15 27.46
CA SER A 4 -28.09 59.05 27.28
C SER A 4 -27.56 58.27 28.48
N LYS A 5 -26.36 57.70 28.33
CA LYS A 5 -25.16 57.79 29.23
C LYS A 5 -24.39 56.47 29.13
N ILE A 6 -23.10 56.32 28.77
CA ILE A 6 -21.89 57.14 28.59
C ILE A 6 -20.74 56.34 29.24
N LEU A 7 -19.72 56.00 28.42
CA LEU A 7 -18.26 55.93 28.65
C LEU A 7 -17.69 55.00 29.76
N HIS A 8 -16.49 54.40 29.70
CA HIS A 8 -15.22 54.76 29.05
C HIS A 8 -14.32 53.52 28.81
N LEU A 9 -13.44 53.62 27.81
CA LEU A 9 -12.34 52.71 27.44
C LEU A 9 -11.23 52.56 28.51
N GLY A 10 -10.44 51.49 28.39
CA GLY A 10 -9.05 51.45 28.85
C GLY A 10 -8.27 50.22 28.36
N THR A 11 -7.45 50.40 27.32
CA THR A 11 -6.42 49.46 26.84
C THR A 11 -5.05 49.76 27.46
N ALA A 12 -4.29 48.70 27.74
CA ALA A 12 -2.87 48.48 27.36
C ALA A 12 -1.78 48.35 28.47
N LEU A 13 -0.91 47.35 28.18
CA LEU A 13 0.54 47.22 28.40
C LEU A 13 1.12 46.28 29.48
N PHE A 14 1.87 45.30 28.95
CA PHE A 14 3.00 44.48 29.45
C PHE A 14 3.73 44.92 30.73
N ASN A 15 4.06 43.97 31.64
CA ASN A 15 5.38 43.31 31.67
C ASN A 15 5.52 42.20 32.75
N GLN A 16 6.39 41.24 32.42
CA GLN A 16 7.08 40.17 33.16
C GLN A 16 6.97 40.06 34.70
N THR A 17 6.79 38.83 35.22
CA THR A 17 7.81 38.09 36.01
C THR A 17 7.37 36.65 36.37
N ARG A 18 8.32 35.71 36.30
CA ARG A 18 8.22 34.29 36.70
C ARG A 18 8.35 34.15 38.22
N ILE A 19 7.57 33.27 38.86
CA ILE A 19 7.91 32.57 40.13
C ILE A 19 7.28 31.15 40.10
N PRO A 20 7.93 30.10 40.66
CA PRO A 20 7.73 28.69 40.29
C PRO A 20 6.78 27.93 41.23
N LEU A 21 6.21 26.82 40.77
CA LEU A 21 5.54 25.84 41.61
C LEU A 21 6.22 24.47 41.48
N SER A 22 6.87 24.05 42.56
CA SER A 22 7.28 22.67 42.82
C SER A 22 6.11 21.89 43.47
N PRO A 23 6.17 20.54 43.49
CA PRO A 23 5.01 19.69 43.75
C PRO A 23 4.83 19.34 45.22
N VAL A 24 3.58 19.19 45.67
CA VAL A 24 3.22 18.56 46.95
C VAL A 24 2.51 17.23 46.67
N PRO A 25 2.83 16.15 47.39
CA PRO A 25 2.57 14.77 46.96
C PRO A 25 1.19 14.27 47.39
N LEU A 26 0.57 13.43 46.55
CA LEU A 26 -0.59 12.64 46.94
C LEU A 26 -0.20 11.16 47.09
N LEU A 27 -0.43 10.68 48.30
CA LEU A 27 -0.16 9.34 48.82
C LEU A 27 -1.01 8.27 48.11
N PHE A 28 -0.35 7.20 47.66
CA PHE A 28 -1.00 5.96 47.22
C PHE A 28 -1.42 5.09 48.43
N PRO A 29 -2.63 4.50 48.45
CA PRO A 29 -2.93 3.40 49.36
C PRO A 29 -2.30 2.09 48.88
N LYS A 30 -1.76 1.35 49.84
CA LYS A 30 -1.15 0.02 49.69
C LYS A 30 -2.19 -1.04 49.31
N SER A 31 -1.78 -1.89 48.36
CA SER A 31 -2.11 -3.32 48.19
C SER A 31 -3.43 -3.85 48.78
N LEU A 32 -4.36 -4.21 47.90
CA LEU A 32 -5.34 -5.28 48.15
C LEU A 32 -5.01 -6.46 47.23
N ARG A 33 -4.47 -7.53 47.83
CA ARG A 33 -4.41 -8.88 47.27
C ARG A 33 -5.67 -9.62 47.71
N LEU A 34 -6.23 -10.45 46.83
CA LEU A 34 -6.74 -11.83 47.04
C LEU A 34 -7.58 -12.25 45.81
N PRO A 35 -7.79 -13.55 45.51
CA PRO A 35 -6.85 -14.68 45.53
C PRO A 35 -6.87 -15.49 44.20
N ARG A 36 -5.76 -16.17 43.91
CA ARG A 36 -5.71 -17.28 42.94
C ARG A 36 -6.39 -18.50 43.55
N TYR A 37 -7.40 -19.06 42.89
CA TYR A 37 -7.84 -20.43 43.15
C TYR A 37 -6.82 -21.40 42.56
N ILE A 38 -6.13 -22.11 43.45
CA ILE A 38 -5.44 -23.37 43.17
C ILE A 38 -6.39 -24.47 43.64
N SER A 39 -6.61 -25.48 42.81
CA SER A 39 -7.00 -26.80 43.29
C SER A 39 -5.99 -27.81 42.76
N SER A 40 -5.42 -28.55 43.69
CA SER A 40 -4.43 -29.61 43.51
C SER A 40 -5.01 -30.89 44.12
N SER A 41 -4.41 -32.00 43.65
CA SER A 41 -4.40 -33.38 44.14
C SER A 41 -5.39 -34.33 43.46
N ALA A 42 -4.99 -35.57 43.13
CA ALA A 42 -3.96 -36.37 43.80
C ALA A 42 -3.16 -37.28 42.85
N ALA A 43 -1.93 -37.57 43.27
CA ALA A 43 -1.15 -38.72 42.83
C ALA A 43 -1.75 -39.99 43.44
N VAL A 44 -1.86 -41.05 42.62
CA VAL A 44 -2.03 -42.43 43.08
C VAL A 44 -0.84 -43.22 42.55
N THR A 45 -0.09 -43.81 43.46
CA THR A 45 0.97 -44.78 43.19
C THR A 45 0.36 -46.14 42.90
N SER A 46 0.77 -46.79 41.82
CA SER A 46 0.78 -48.25 41.73
C SER A 46 2.08 -48.71 41.07
N ASP A 47 2.78 -49.55 41.81
CA ASP A 47 3.97 -50.30 41.45
C ASP A 47 3.64 -51.37 40.39
N GLY A 48 4.60 -51.70 39.54
CA GLY A 48 4.42 -52.70 38.48
C GLY A 48 5.42 -52.56 37.32
N THR A 49 6.55 -53.24 37.44
CA THR A 49 7.50 -53.57 36.37
C THR A 49 6.82 -54.10 35.11
N GLU A 50 7.12 -53.50 33.96
CA GLU A 50 7.37 -54.23 32.71
C GLU A 50 8.19 -53.36 31.73
N THR A 51 9.35 -53.89 31.37
CA THR A 51 10.29 -53.39 30.36
C THR A 51 9.61 -53.30 28.99
N LEU A 52 9.62 -52.15 28.31
CA LEU A 52 9.55 -52.07 26.85
C LEU A 52 10.21 -50.77 26.33
N CYS A 53 11.23 -50.97 25.50
CA CYS A 53 12.02 -49.96 24.81
C CYS A 53 11.29 -49.54 23.51
N SER A 54 10.95 -48.27 23.35
CA SER A 54 10.71 -47.55 22.08
C SER A 54 10.11 -46.18 22.41
N SER A 55 10.90 -45.12 22.31
CA SER A 55 10.41 -43.73 22.30
C SER A 55 10.52 -43.21 20.88
N ASP A 56 9.68 -43.72 19.98
CA ASP A 56 9.69 -43.27 18.59
C ASP A 56 9.20 -41.81 18.52
N PRO A 57 9.98 -40.88 17.94
CA PRO A 57 9.70 -39.43 18.01
C PRO A 57 8.55 -38.96 17.10
N HIS A 58 8.07 -39.83 16.20
CA HIS A 58 6.92 -39.59 15.32
C HIS A 58 6.26 -40.94 14.92
N PRO A 59 4.93 -41.01 14.72
CA PRO A 59 4.22 -42.27 14.42
C PRO A 59 4.54 -42.94 13.08
N TRP A 60 5.18 -42.22 12.15
CA TRP A 60 5.59 -42.72 10.83
C TRP A 60 7.13 -42.85 10.76
N PRO A 61 7.67 -44.08 10.75
CA PRO A 61 9.11 -44.32 10.58
C PRO A 61 9.67 -43.80 9.26
N GLU A 62 8.86 -43.82 8.19
CA GLU A 62 9.23 -43.32 6.87
C GLU A 62 9.47 -41.80 6.91
N TRP A 63 8.65 -41.07 7.65
CA TRP A 63 8.84 -39.63 7.86
C TRP A 63 10.11 -39.33 8.66
N VAL A 64 10.35 -40.06 9.75
CA VAL A 64 11.58 -39.91 10.56
C VAL A 64 12.82 -40.12 9.70
N THR A 65 12.83 -41.21 8.92
CA THR A 65 13.93 -41.56 8.02
C THR A 65 14.15 -40.49 6.95
N PHE A 66 13.07 -39.96 6.38
CA PHE A 66 13.14 -38.88 5.41
C PHE A 66 13.77 -37.61 6.02
N VAL A 67 13.29 -37.18 7.18
CA VAL A 67 13.81 -35.99 7.88
C VAL A 67 15.27 -36.16 8.29
N ASP A 68 15.67 -37.33 8.80
CA ASP A 68 17.06 -37.60 9.15
C ASP A 68 17.98 -37.64 7.93
N ARG A 69 17.46 -38.10 6.78
CA ARG A 69 18.19 -38.01 5.52
C ARG A 69 18.36 -36.55 5.07
N LEU A 70 17.37 -35.70 5.26
CA LEU A 70 17.50 -34.27 4.98
C LEU A 70 18.58 -33.61 5.86
N LYS A 71 18.69 -34.03 7.13
CA LYS A 71 19.78 -33.59 8.04
C LYS A 71 21.14 -34.03 7.52
N THR A 72 21.32 -35.31 7.20
CA THR A 72 22.61 -35.86 6.75
C THR A 72 23.07 -35.28 5.40
N LYS A 73 22.14 -34.95 4.50
CA LYS A 73 22.44 -34.30 3.20
C LYS A 73 22.58 -32.77 3.30
N GLY A 74 22.43 -32.18 4.49
CA GLY A 74 22.71 -30.75 4.73
C GLY A 74 21.60 -29.78 4.26
N TYR A 75 20.34 -30.23 4.22
CA TYR A 75 19.22 -29.33 3.84
C TYR A 75 18.74 -28.41 4.97
N PHE A 76 19.22 -28.61 6.21
CA PHE A 76 18.93 -27.72 7.34
C PHE A 76 20.02 -26.66 7.49
N THR A 77 19.62 -25.39 7.64
CA THR A 77 20.54 -24.25 7.80
C THR A 77 21.11 -24.12 9.20
N GLU A 78 20.40 -24.63 10.22
CA GLU A 78 20.79 -24.62 11.63
C GLU A 78 20.54 -26.02 12.23
N SER A 79 21.32 -26.45 13.22
CA SER A 79 21.10 -27.75 13.88
C SER A 79 19.81 -27.71 14.72
N PRO A 80 18.73 -28.39 14.31
CA PRO A 80 17.45 -28.27 14.99
C PRO A 80 17.45 -29.06 16.31
N PRO A 81 16.70 -28.64 17.34
CA PRO A 81 16.62 -29.35 18.62
C PRO A 81 16.10 -30.78 18.44
N ALA A 82 16.81 -31.78 18.97
CA ALA A 82 16.56 -33.21 18.69
C ALA A 82 15.12 -33.69 18.99
N GLU A 83 14.45 -33.08 19.97
CA GLU A 83 13.12 -33.51 20.44
C GLU A 83 11.94 -32.97 19.61
N THR A 84 12.11 -31.87 18.86
CA THR A 84 10.99 -31.20 18.17
C THR A 84 11.07 -31.24 16.64
N VAL A 85 12.19 -31.70 16.06
CA VAL A 85 12.41 -31.64 14.60
C VAL A 85 11.28 -32.31 13.81
N TYR A 86 10.80 -33.47 14.25
CA TYR A 86 9.88 -34.27 13.44
C TYR A 86 8.45 -33.74 13.42
N ASN A 87 8.10 -32.86 14.36
CA ASN A 87 6.71 -32.44 14.60
C ASN A 87 6.48 -30.94 14.34
N ASP A 88 7.55 -30.18 14.06
CA ASP A 88 7.48 -28.72 13.87
C ASP A 88 7.57 -28.34 12.39
N MET A 89 6.43 -27.90 11.83
CA MET A 89 6.31 -27.39 10.46
C MET A 89 7.29 -26.25 10.17
N GLY A 90 7.54 -25.35 11.13
CA GLY A 90 8.44 -24.22 10.96
C GLY A 90 9.89 -24.65 10.76
N VAL A 91 10.26 -25.81 11.32
CA VAL A 91 11.63 -26.35 11.26
C VAL A 91 11.86 -27.18 9.99
N VAL A 92 10.94 -28.09 9.64
CA VAL A 92 11.17 -29.05 8.54
C VAL A 92 10.76 -28.56 7.16
N LYS A 93 9.86 -27.58 7.06
CA LYS A 93 9.26 -27.14 5.80
C LYS A 93 10.31 -26.67 4.79
N ASP A 94 11.25 -25.84 5.21
CA ASP A 94 12.25 -25.28 4.30
C ASP A 94 13.25 -26.34 3.82
N ALA A 95 13.63 -27.27 4.68
CA ALA A 95 14.47 -28.41 4.30
C ALA A 95 13.74 -29.31 3.27
N CYS A 96 12.48 -29.69 3.54
CA CYS A 96 11.67 -30.52 2.63
C CYS A 96 11.48 -29.85 1.26
N LEU A 97 11.16 -28.55 1.24
CA LEU A 97 10.97 -27.81 0.00
C LEU A 97 12.28 -27.54 -0.74
N SER A 98 13.41 -27.45 -0.03
CA SER A 98 14.73 -27.31 -0.67
C SER A 98 15.13 -28.62 -1.34
N PHE A 99 14.96 -29.76 -0.66
CA PHE A 99 15.09 -31.09 -1.27
C PHE A 99 14.21 -31.23 -2.51
N ALA A 100 12.94 -30.84 -2.44
CA ALA A 100 12.03 -30.98 -3.57
C ALA A 100 12.41 -30.10 -4.77
N ARG A 101 13.12 -28.99 -4.56
CA ARG A 101 13.66 -28.16 -5.66
C ARG A 101 14.94 -28.73 -6.25
N ASP A 102 15.76 -29.34 -5.40
CA ASP A 102 17.02 -29.95 -5.79
C ASP A 102 16.79 -31.25 -6.57
N ARG A 103 15.88 -32.09 -6.07
CA ARG A 103 15.39 -33.32 -6.69
C ARG A 103 14.15 -33.09 -7.53
N TYR A 104 14.27 -32.22 -8.53
CA TYR A 104 13.17 -31.94 -9.47
C TYR A 104 12.89 -33.12 -10.43
N ASP A 105 13.82 -34.08 -10.51
CA ASP A 105 13.81 -35.25 -11.38
C ASP A 105 12.90 -36.37 -10.89
N VAL A 106 12.73 -36.52 -9.57
CA VAL A 106 12.11 -37.73 -9.00
C VAL A 106 10.59 -37.80 -9.16
N PHE A 107 9.91 -36.68 -9.39
CA PHE A 107 8.44 -36.62 -9.40
C PHE A 107 7.81 -37.62 -10.37
N LYS A 108 8.37 -37.77 -11.57
CA LYS A 108 7.83 -38.65 -12.61
C LYS A 108 8.02 -40.14 -12.31
N SER A 109 8.90 -40.47 -11.36
CA SER A 109 9.20 -41.84 -10.93
C SER A 109 8.36 -42.28 -9.74
N LEU A 110 7.55 -41.39 -9.17
CA LEU A 110 6.66 -41.69 -8.05
C LEU A 110 5.39 -42.41 -8.52
N SER A 111 4.83 -43.26 -7.66
CA SER A 111 3.58 -43.98 -7.87
C SER A 111 2.41 -43.03 -8.16
N ILE A 112 1.85 -43.12 -9.37
CA ILE A 112 0.69 -42.32 -9.79
C ILE A 112 -0.54 -42.70 -8.95
N ASP A 113 -0.71 -43.99 -8.62
CA ASP A 113 -1.84 -44.48 -7.83
C ASP A 113 -1.82 -43.93 -6.41
N ASP A 114 -0.63 -43.86 -5.79
CA ASP A 114 -0.48 -43.28 -4.46
C ASP A 114 -0.61 -41.75 -4.51
N ILE A 115 -0.11 -41.07 -5.56
CA ILE A 115 -0.35 -39.63 -5.78
C ILE A 115 -1.85 -39.35 -5.89
N GLN A 116 -2.58 -40.15 -6.66
CA GLN A 116 -4.03 -40.04 -6.83
C GLN A 116 -4.73 -40.16 -5.47
N THR A 117 -4.40 -41.21 -4.71
CA THR A 117 -4.97 -41.50 -3.39
C THR A 117 -4.79 -40.33 -2.42
N VAL A 118 -3.63 -39.65 -2.42
CA VAL A 118 -3.39 -38.55 -1.48
C VAL A 118 -4.09 -37.23 -1.86
N VAL A 119 -4.61 -37.08 -3.09
CA VAL A 119 -5.28 -35.85 -3.53
C VAL A 119 -6.77 -36.02 -3.89
N GLU A 120 -7.27 -37.25 -3.92
CA GLU A 120 -8.67 -37.57 -4.25
C GLU A 120 -9.66 -37.13 -3.16
N ILE A 121 -9.23 -37.07 -1.89
CA ILE A 121 -10.08 -36.65 -0.76
C ILE A 121 -10.25 -35.12 -0.64
N GLY A 122 -9.62 -34.35 -1.55
CA GLY A 122 -9.69 -32.90 -1.58
C GLY A 122 -8.37 -32.20 -1.23
N CYS A 123 -8.46 -30.98 -0.71
CA CYS A 123 -7.29 -30.20 -0.30
C CYS A 123 -6.96 -30.47 1.18
N PRO A 124 -5.67 -30.61 1.56
CA PRO A 124 -5.30 -30.85 2.96
C PRO A 124 -5.55 -29.65 3.87
N ASN A 125 -5.59 -28.43 3.31
CA ASN A 125 -5.90 -27.18 4.01
C ASN A 125 -6.29 -26.10 2.99
N LEU A 126 -6.61 -24.90 3.48
CA LEU A 126 -7.00 -23.74 2.67
C LEU A 126 -5.82 -22.90 2.15
N TYR A 127 -4.57 -23.27 2.44
CA TYR A 127 -3.42 -22.49 1.98
C TYR A 127 -3.31 -22.55 0.46
N ARG A 128 -3.27 -21.38 -0.20
CA ARG A 128 -3.28 -21.27 -1.66
C ARG A 128 -2.20 -22.10 -2.35
N LYS A 129 -1.01 -22.23 -1.75
CA LYS A 129 0.06 -23.08 -2.30
C LYS A 129 -0.29 -24.57 -2.21
N ALA A 130 -0.87 -25.03 -1.10
CA ALA A 130 -1.31 -26.42 -0.96
C ALA A 130 -2.47 -26.74 -1.89
N VAL A 131 -3.46 -25.85 -1.97
CA VAL A 131 -4.61 -25.96 -2.88
C VAL A 131 -4.14 -26.03 -4.34
N ASN A 132 -3.21 -25.16 -4.75
CA ASN A 132 -2.67 -25.22 -6.11
C ASN A 132 -1.82 -26.47 -6.35
N SER A 133 -1.03 -26.91 -5.38
CA SER A 133 -0.27 -28.16 -5.49
C SER A 133 -1.22 -29.37 -5.64
N ALA A 134 -2.27 -29.46 -4.84
CA ALA A 134 -3.29 -30.51 -4.96
C ALA A 134 -3.97 -30.48 -6.34
N LYS A 135 -4.36 -29.30 -6.84
CA LYS A 135 -4.95 -29.13 -8.18
C LYS A 135 -4.01 -29.58 -9.31
N ARG A 136 -2.72 -29.25 -9.25
CA ARG A 136 -1.72 -29.71 -10.24
C ARG A 136 -1.55 -31.23 -10.19
N LEU A 137 -1.46 -31.79 -8.98
CA LEU A 137 -1.35 -33.23 -8.80
C LEU A 137 -2.60 -33.96 -9.31
N ARG A 138 -3.80 -33.39 -9.13
CA ARG A 138 -5.05 -33.91 -9.71
C ARG A 138 -5.04 -33.85 -11.22
N ALA A 139 -4.59 -32.75 -11.81
CA ALA A 139 -4.42 -32.65 -13.26
C ALA A 139 -3.43 -33.71 -13.78
N TYR A 140 -2.32 -33.94 -13.08
CA TYR A 140 -1.35 -34.98 -13.40
C TYR A 140 -1.92 -36.40 -13.28
N ALA A 141 -2.64 -36.69 -12.19
CA ALA A 141 -3.31 -37.96 -11.94
C ALA A 141 -4.62 -38.14 -12.74
N ARG A 142 -4.99 -37.17 -13.60
CA ARG A 142 -6.21 -37.18 -14.42
C ARG A 142 -7.51 -37.31 -13.61
N LEU A 143 -7.54 -36.73 -12.42
CA LEU A 143 -8.75 -36.59 -11.60
C LEU A 143 -9.55 -35.36 -12.03
N ASP A 144 -10.87 -35.49 -12.11
CA ASP A 144 -11.75 -34.35 -12.35
C ASP A 144 -11.78 -33.43 -11.12
N GLU A 145 -11.39 -32.17 -11.32
CA GLU A 145 -11.33 -31.19 -10.25
C GLU A 145 -12.72 -30.85 -9.69
N GLY A 146 -13.76 -30.91 -10.53
CA GLY A 146 -15.13 -30.67 -10.12
C GLY A 146 -15.62 -31.75 -9.16
N ASP A 147 -15.37 -33.02 -9.50
CA ASP A 147 -15.74 -34.18 -8.69
C ASP A 147 -15.02 -34.15 -7.33
N VAL A 148 -13.70 -33.99 -7.32
CA VAL A 148 -12.94 -33.93 -6.07
C VAL A 148 -13.32 -32.69 -5.24
N CYS A 149 -13.55 -31.55 -5.88
CA CYS A 149 -13.95 -30.35 -5.15
C CYS A 149 -15.38 -30.48 -4.59
N SER A 150 -16.26 -31.25 -5.23
CA SER A 150 -17.62 -31.51 -4.76
C SER A 150 -17.66 -32.28 -3.44
N THR A 151 -16.71 -33.20 -3.22
CA THR A 151 -16.59 -34.03 -2.01
C THR A 151 -15.59 -33.46 -0.99
N CYS A 152 -14.88 -32.38 -1.32
CA CYS A 152 -13.89 -31.78 -0.44
C CYS A 152 -14.52 -31.09 0.78
N ASN A 153 -14.11 -31.50 1.99
CA ASN A 153 -14.58 -30.93 3.26
C ASN A 153 -14.28 -29.42 3.42
N LEU A 154 -13.29 -28.90 2.71
CA LEU A 154 -12.88 -27.49 2.77
C LEU A 154 -13.52 -26.62 1.67
N ARG A 155 -14.33 -27.21 0.78
CA ARG A 155 -14.93 -26.54 -0.38
C ARG A 155 -15.64 -25.24 -0.02
N GLY A 156 -16.46 -25.24 1.05
CA GLY A 156 -17.27 -24.08 1.45
C GLY A 156 -16.44 -22.83 1.81
N SER A 157 -15.19 -23.03 2.20
CA SER A 157 -14.26 -21.96 2.61
C SER A 157 -13.11 -21.75 1.62
N CYS A 158 -13.11 -22.47 0.49
CA CYS A 158 -12.03 -22.42 -0.49
C CYS A 158 -12.32 -21.37 -1.58
N ASP A 159 -11.51 -20.31 -1.64
CA ASP A 159 -11.56 -19.26 -2.68
C ASP A 159 -11.25 -19.78 -4.10
N ARG A 160 -10.78 -21.02 -4.21
CA ARG A 160 -10.48 -21.72 -5.47
C ARG A 160 -11.31 -22.98 -5.67
N ALA A 161 -12.42 -23.13 -4.97
CA ALA A 161 -13.37 -24.21 -5.23
C ALA A 161 -13.77 -24.18 -6.72
N TYR A 162 -13.77 -25.34 -7.38
CA TYR A 162 -14.09 -25.51 -8.81
C TYR A 162 -13.20 -24.79 -9.82
N VAL A 163 -12.17 -24.06 -9.39
CA VAL A 163 -11.24 -23.42 -10.31
C VAL A 163 -10.35 -24.47 -10.96
N ILE A 164 -10.49 -24.64 -12.27
CA ILE A 164 -9.62 -25.47 -13.12
C ILE A 164 -8.39 -24.65 -13.53
N LEU A 165 -7.20 -25.25 -13.39
CA LEU A 165 -5.95 -24.61 -13.82
C LEU A 165 -5.87 -24.58 -15.34
N LYS A 166 -5.30 -23.51 -15.91
CA LYS A 166 -4.95 -23.46 -17.33
C LYS A 166 -3.83 -24.46 -17.63
N GLU A 167 -3.73 -24.91 -18.87
CA GLU A 167 -2.73 -25.92 -19.29
C GLU A 167 -1.29 -25.55 -18.92
N ASP A 168 -0.94 -24.26 -19.01
CA ASP A 168 0.38 -23.73 -18.63
C ASP A 168 0.63 -23.67 -17.11
N GLU A 169 -0.41 -23.69 -16.30
CA GLU A 169 -0.35 -23.65 -14.83
C GLU A 169 -0.46 -25.02 -14.16
N ALA A 170 -0.84 -26.06 -14.93
CA ALA A 170 -1.18 -27.39 -14.47
C ALA A 170 0.01 -28.34 -14.26
N ASP A 171 1.24 -27.93 -14.62
CA ASP A 171 2.44 -28.79 -14.56
C ASP A 171 2.87 -29.09 -13.11
N ALA A 172 2.70 -30.34 -12.69
CA ALA A 172 3.03 -30.82 -11.35
C ALA A 172 4.53 -31.14 -11.20
N ARG A 173 5.09 -30.84 -10.03
CA ARG A 173 6.53 -31.03 -9.73
C ARG A 173 6.74 -31.70 -8.39
N THR A 174 7.99 -32.11 -8.10
CA THR A 174 8.37 -32.68 -6.79
C THR A 174 7.97 -31.75 -5.63
N VAL A 175 8.07 -30.43 -5.83
CA VAL A 175 7.65 -29.40 -4.83
C VAL A 175 6.16 -29.44 -4.52
N ASP A 176 5.32 -29.92 -5.44
CA ASP A 176 3.89 -30.03 -5.24
C ASP A 176 3.57 -31.27 -4.38
N ILE A 177 4.10 -32.44 -4.71
CA ILE A 177 3.85 -33.67 -3.93
C ILE A 177 4.46 -33.61 -2.53
N VAL A 178 5.71 -33.14 -2.39
CA VAL A 178 6.37 -33.01 -1.08
C VAL A 178 5.60 -32.04 -0.18
N ARG A 179 4.99 -30.99 -0.74
CA ARG A 179 4.13 -30.09 0.04
C ARG A 179 2.88 -30.79 0.56
N ILE A 180 2.24 -31.63 -0.24
CA ILE A 180 1.06 -32.39 0.20
C ILE A 180 1.43 -33.40 1.28
N LEU A 181 2.50 -34.17 1.07
CA LEU A 181 2.98 -35.16 2.04
C LEU A 181 3.37 -34.53 3.38
N LEU A 182 4.03 -33.37 3.35
CA LEU A 182 4.38 -32.60 4.55
C LEU A 182 3.15 -32.26 5.40
N PHE A 183 2.03 -31.88 4.78
CA PHE A 183 0.80 -31.58 5.52
C PHE A 183 0.13 -32.83 6.10
N TYR A 184 0.28 -33.98 5.45
CA TYR A 184 -0.23 -35.24 6.00
C TYR A 184 0.62 -35.75 7.17
N ALA A 185 1.94 -35.67 7.08
CA ALA A 185 2.83 -36.08 8.16
C ALA A 185 2.62 -35.24 9.43
N LEU A 186 2.42 -33.93 9.28
CA LEU A 186 2.25 -33.00 10.40
C LEU A 186 0.79 -32.75 10.77
N ASP A 187 -0.14 -33.60 10.33
CA ASP A 187 -1.54 -33.46 10.71
C ASP A 187 -1.71 -33.77 12.22
N PRO A 188 -2.40 -32.91 12.99
CA PRO A 188 -2.63 -33.14 14.41
C PRO A 188 -3.24 -34.52 14.72
N LEU A 189 -4.06 -35.08 13.84
CA LEU A 189 -4.65 -36.42 14.02
C LEU A 189 -3.62 -37.55 13.86
N VAL A 190 -2.61 -37.36 13.02
CA VAL A 190 -1.49 -38.30 12.90
C VAL A 190 -0.65 -38.25 14.17
N LEU A 191 -0.31 -37.04 14.64
CA LEU A 191 0.53 -36.83 15.82
C LEU A 191 -0.13 -37.25 17.14
N SER A 192 -1.46 -37.06 17.27
CA SER A 192 -2.21 -37.34 18.51
C SER A 192 -2.82 -38.73 18.61
N GLY A 193 -2.84 -39.52 17.52
CA GLY A 193 -3.38 -40.88 17.51
C GLY A 193 -4.90 -40.99 17.74
N GLY A 194 -5.66 -39.90 17.55
CA GLY A 194 -7.11 -39.87 17.75
C GLY A 194 -7.92 -40.71 16.75
N GLU A 195 -9.24 -40.79 16.96
CA GLU A 195 -10.15 -41.53 16.06
C GLU A 195 -10.08 -40.98 14.62
N LYS A 196 -9.79 -41.87 13.67
CA LYS A 196 -9.57 -41.51 12.26
C LYS A 196 -10.87 -41.63 11.46
N PRO A 197 -11.24 -40.63 10.64
CA PRO A 197 -12.34 -40.74 9.70
C PRO A 197 -12.17 -41.92 8.72
N PRO A 198 -13.26 -42.55 8.25
CA PRO A 198 -13.20 -43.61 7.25
C PRO A 198 -12.53 -43.13 5.95
N GLY A 199 -11.67 -43.98 5.36
CA GLY A 199 -10.88 -43.65 4.16
C GLY A 199 -9.52 -42.99 4.43
N ARG A 200 -9.30 -42.43 5.63
CA ARG A 200 -8.05 -41.75 5.97
C ARG A 200 -6.85 -42.68 6.12
N GLN A 201 -7.07 -43.92 6.55
CA GLN A 201 -6.01 -44.93 6.70
C GLN A 201 -5.33 -45.26 5.36
N THR A 202 -6.11 -45.31 4.28
CA THR A 202 -5.61 -45.54 2.92
C THR A 202 -4.71 -44.38 2.47
N VAL A 203 -5.16 -43.15 2.69
CA VAL A 203 -4.40 -41.93 2.40
C VAL A 203 -3.08 -41.88 3.16
N GLU A 204 -3.10 -42.19 4.46
CA GLU A 204 -1.89 -42.25 5.28
C GLU A 204 -0.96 -43.39 4.85
N SER A 205 -1.49 -44.52 4.39
CA SER A 205 -0.68 -45.61 3.82
C SER A 205 0.00 -45.19 2.52
N SER A 206 -0.71 -44.51 1.61
CA SER A 206 -0.14 -44.00 0.35
C SER A 206 0.86 -42.88 0.60
N ALA A 207 0.61 -41.99 1.56
CA ALA A 207 1.56 -40.95 1.94
C ALA A 207 2.89 -41.54 2.45
N ARG A 208 2.83 -42.60 3.28
CA ARG A 208 4.03 -43.31 3.76
C ARG A 208 4.79 -44.02 2.64
N LYS A 209 4.09 -44.68 1.72
CA LYS A 209 4.73 -45.29 0.53
C LYS A 209 5.47 -44.25 -0.31
N LEU A 210 4.85 -43.10 -0.56
CA LEU A 210 5.48 -42.01 -1.30
C LEU A 210 6.71 -41.44 -0.57
N PHE A 211 6.71 -41.39 0.77
CA PHE A 211 7.94 -41.06 1.52
C PHE A 211 9.03 -42.11 1.31
N SER A 212 8.71 -43.41 1.35
CA SER A 212 9.68 -44.47 1.06
C SER A 212 10.26 -44.36 -0.35
N GLU A 213 9.42 -44.10 -1.36
CA GLU A 213 9.89 -43.89 -2.74
C GLU A 213 10.79 -42.65 -2.85
N LEU A 214 10.42 -41.54 -2.21
CA LEU A 214 11.26 -40.33 -2.17
C LEU A 214 12.62 -40.61 -1.51
N ILE A 215 12.64 -41.41 -0.45
CA ILE A 215 13.88 -41.87 0.19
C ILE A 215 14.68 -42.70 -0.81
N GLU A 216 14.14 -43.76 -1.41
CA GLU A 216 14.89 -44.61 -2.34
C GLU A 216 15.45 -43.82 -3.53
N LEU A 217 14.64 -42.96 -4.15
CA LEU A 217 15.05 -42.12 -5.28
C LEU A 217 16.04 -41.02 -4.86
N SER A 218 16.07 -40.62 -3.59
CA SER A 218 17.03 -39.62 -3.09
C SER A 218 18.49 -40.07 -3.18
N GLU A 219 18.76 -41.38 -3.26
CA GLU A 219 20.13 -41.92 -3.34
C GLU A 219 20.69 -41.98 -4.77
N THR A 220 19.84 -41.91 -5.78
CA THR A 220 20.32 -41.86 -7.17
C THR A 220 20.70 -40.44 -7.54
N PRO A 221 21.84 -40.19 -8.20
CA PRO A 221 22.16 -38.87 -8.72
C PRO A 221 21.11 -38.45 -9.78
N PRO A 222 20.78 -37.15 -9.90
CA PRO A 222 19.88 -36.67 -10.94
C PRO A 222 20.40 -37.00 -12.33
N ASP A 223 19.53 -37.46 -13.23
CA ASP A 223 19.89 -37.68 -14.63
C ASP A 223 20.34 -36.35 -15.27
N PRO A 224 21.60 -36.24 -15.74
CA PRO A 224 22.13 -35.02 -16.36
C PRO A 224 21.37 -34.59 -17.62
N ALA A 225 20.61 -35.49 -18.25
CA ALA A 225 19.84 -35.19 -19.46
C ALA A 225 18.50 -34.48 -19.18
N LEU A 226 18.04 -34.44 -17.93
CA LEU A 226 16.78 -33.78 -17.59
C LEU A 226 16.96 -32.25 -17.52
N PRO A 227 16.10 -31.46 -18.17
CA PRO A 227 16.18 -30.01 -18.09
C PRO A 227 15.83 -29.55 -16.68
N LYS A 228 16.80 -28.95 -15.98
CA LYS A 228 16.55 -28.27 -14.70
C LYS A 228 15.44 -27.23 -14.91
N PRO A 229 14.32 -27.27 -14.16
CA PRO A 229 13.30 -26.25 -14.27
C PRO A 229 13.97 -24.91 -14.01
N ALA A 230 13.84 -23.98 -14.96
CA ALA A 230 14.53 -22.70 -14.93
C ALA A 230 14.34 -22.05 -13.56
N GLY A 231 15.37 -22.14 -12.71
CA GLY A 231 15.46 -21.28 -11.56
C GLY A 231 15.35 -19.88 -12.12
N LYS A 232 14.47 -19.05 -11.56
CA LYS A 232 14.63 -17.61 -11.75
C LYS A 232 16.00 -17.29 -11.18
N VAL A 233 17.01 -17.33 -12.04
CA VAL A 233 18.31 -16.71 -11.80
C VAL A 233 17.94 -15.30 -11.40
N LEU A 234 18.31 -14.92 -10.17
CA LEU A 234 18.47 -13.53 -9.80
C LEU A 234 19.46 -12.96 -10.82
N LYS A 235 18.95 -12.51 -11.97
CA LYS A 235 19.67 -11.56 -12.80
C LYS A 235 19.84 -10.36 -11.88
N GLN A 236 21.07 -10.10 -11.48
CA GLN A 236 21.50 -8.75 -11.16
C GLN A 236 21.12 -7.91 -12.37
N LYS A 237 19.94 -7.29 -12.29
CA LYS A 237 19.56 -6.25 -13.21
C LYS A 237 20.18 -5.00 -12.60
N GLU A 238 21.33 -4.60 -13.14
CA GLU A 238 21.65 -3.18 -13.17
C GLU A 238 20.48 -2.49 -13.88
N ASP A 239 19.49 -2.07 -13.09
CA ASP A 239 18.37 -1.29 -13.58
C ASP A 239 18.88 0.13 -13.83
N THR A 240 19.40 0.31 -15.03
CA THR A 240 19.35 1.62 -15.70
C THR A 240 17.86 1.91 -15.93
N LEU A 241 17.33 2.85 -15.14
CA LEU A 241 15.96 3.33 -15.23
C LEU A 241 15.70 3.95 -16.61
N ASN A 242 14.99 3.23 -17.46
CA ASN A 242 14.13 3.81 -18.48
C ASN A 242 12.69 3.41 -18.19
N PHE A 243 11.90 4.39 -17.78
CA PHE A 243 10.45 4.30 -17.61
C PHE A 243 9.79 4.16 -18.98
N MET A 244 9.06 3.05 -19.22
CA MET A 244 7.68 3.03 -19.74
C MET A 244 7.18 1.58 -19.97
N ASP A 245 5.87 1.40 -19.73
CA ASP A 245 4.97 0.23 -19.93
C ASP A 245 5.06 -0.89 -18.85
N ASP A 246 4.14 -1.11 -17.90
CA ASP A 246 2.66 -1.06 -17.80
C ASP A 246 1.94 -2.31 -18.33
N THR A 247 1.48 -3.20 -17.42
CA THR A 247 0.16 -3.87 -17.52
C THR A 247 -0.23 -4.64 -16.24
N LEU A 248 -1.28 -4.19 -15.56
CA LEU A 248 -2.49 -5.00 -15.31
C LEU A 248 -3.65 -4.10 -14.86
N SER A 249 -4.66 -4.07 -15.75
CA SER A 249 -6.07 -3.79 -15.48
C SER A 249 -6.49 -2.34 -15.25
N GLN A 250 -6.50 -1.63 -16.36
CA GLN A 250 -7.29 -0.44 -16.66
C GLN A 250 -8.81 -0.71 -16.54
N ASP A 251 -9.54 0.26 -15.98
CA ASP A 251 -10.76 0.72 -16.64
C ASP A 251 -10.35 1.21 -18.04
N ILE A 252 -10.50 0.35 -19.05
CA ILE A 252 -10.20 0.72 -20.44
C ILE A 252 -11.35 1.58 -20.93
N GLU A 253 -11.20 2.91 -20.83
CA GLU A 253 -11.92 3.79 -21.75
C GLU A 253 -11.51 3.42 -23.18
N MET A 254 -12.43 2.82 -23.92
CA MET A 254 -12.24 2.49 -25.34
C MET A 254 -11.81 3.76 -26.10
N LYS A 255 -10.74 3.67 -26.91
CA LYS A 255 -10.42 4.74 -27.86
C LYS A 255 -11.55 4.84 -28.88
N ARG A 256 -12.01 6.07 -29.21
CA ARG A 256 -13.11 6.29 -30.16
C ARG A 256 -12.84 5.55 -31.49
N GLY A 257 -13.76 4.66 -31.84
CA GLY A 257 -13.74 3.87 -33.07
C GLY A 257 -13.27 2.42 -32.90
N ASP A 258 -12.63 2.07 -31.79
CA ASP A 258 -12.34 0.66 -31.47
C ASP A 258 -13.67 -0.05 -31.15
N TRP A 259 -13.85 -1.29 -31.62
CA TRP A 259 -15.13 -2.02 -31.50
C TRP A 259 -14.94 -3.46 -31.01
N MET A 260 -15.82 -3.89 -30.10
CA MET A 260 -15.88 -5.26 -29.62
C MET A 260 -16.59 -6.15 -30.63
N CYS A 261 -16.03 -7.32 -30.93
CA CYS A 261 -16.67 -8.27 -31.83
C CYS A 261 -17.95 -8.82 -31.19
N PRO A 262 -19.13 -8.70 -31.83
CA PRO A 262 -20.39 -9.18 -31.25
C PRO A 262 -20.44 -10.72 -31.10
N LYS A 263 -19.58 -11.46 -31.81
CA LYS A 263 -19.58 -12.93 -31.84
C LYS A 263 -18.62 -13.57 -30.84
N CYS A 264 -17.41 -13.04 -30.70
CA CYS A 264 -16.38 -13.62 -29.83
C CYS A 264 -15.91 -12.69 -28.73
N ASN A 265 -16.49 -11.49 -28.63
CA ASN A 265 -16.15 -10.46 -27.67
C ASN A 265 -14.67 -10.02 -27.70
N PHE A 266 -13.99 -10.25 -28.83
CA PHE A 266 -12.61 -9.80 -29.03
C PHE A 266 -12.57 -8.31 -29.38
N MET A 267 -11.65 -7.58 -28.74
CA MET A 267 -11.43 -6.16 -28.97
C MET A 267 -10.69 -5.91 -30.29
N ASN A 268 -11.36 -5.30 -31.27
CA ASN A 268 -10.77 -4.91 -32.55
C ASN A 268 -10.49 -3.40 -32.63
N PHE A 269 -9.27 -3.04 -33.03
CA PHE A 269 -8.93 -1.65 -33.31
C PHE A 269 -9.77 -1.07 -34.46
N SER A 270 -10.08 0.22 -34.41
CA SER A 270 -10.87 1.00 -35.39
C SER A 270 -10.48 0.83 -36.86
N ARG A 271 -9.21 0.51 -37.13
CA ARG A 271 -8.71 0.23 -38.48
C ARG A 271 -9.19 -1.11 -39.04
N ASN A 272 -9.54 -2.06 -38.18
CA ASN A 272 -9.96 -3.40 -38.56
C ASN A 272 -11.45 -3.38 -38.90
N VAL A 273 -11.78 -3.70 -40.14
CA VAL A 273 -13.17 -3.85 -40.60
C VAL A 273 -13.74 -5.26 -40.34
N GLN A 274 -12.86 -6.21 -40.00
CA GLN A 274 -13.18 -7.59 -39.65
C GLN A 274 -12.48 -7.99 -38.34
N CYS A 275 -13.10 -8.89 -37.59
CA CYS A 275 -12.59 -9.33 -36.31
C CYS A 275 -11.32 -10.16 -36.47
N ARG A 276 -10.23 -9.80 -35.79
CA ARG A 276 -8.95 -10.52 -35.88
C ARG A 276 -8.97 -11.93 -35.26
N GLN A 277 -9.95 -12.24 -34.41
CA GLN A 277 -10.05 -13.55 -33.75
C GLN A 277 -11.03 -14.50 -34.44
N CYS A 278 -12.15 -14.00 -34.98
CA CYS A 278 -13.19 -14.87 -35.59
C CYS A 278 -13.62 -14.45 -37.01
N ASN A 279 -12.96 -13.43 -37.57
CA ASN A 279 -13.17 -12.91 -38.92
C ASN A 279 -14.57 -12.32 -39.23
N GLU A 280 -15.40 -12.11 -38.21
CA GLU A 280 -16.72 -11.50 -38.32
C GLU A 280 -16.63 -10.01 -38.73
N ASP A 281 -17.55 -9.53 -39.58
CA ASP A 281 -17.57 -8.13 -40.02
C ASP A 281 -17.91 -7.15 -38.88
N GLY A 282 -17.20 -6.03 -38.84
CA GLY A 282 -17.37 -4.96 -37.85
C GLY A 282 -18.42 -3.92 -38.23
N PRO A 283 -18.81 -3.04 -37.28
CA PRO A 283 -19.78 -1.98 -37.53
C PRO A 283 -19.30 -1.03 -38.65
N LYS A 284 -20.22 -0.67 -39.56
CA LYS A 284 -19.94 0.22 -40.72
C LYS A 284 -19.38 1.56 -40.22
N ARG A 285 -18.22 1.98 -40.75
CA ARG A 285 -17.52 3.22 -40.35
C ARG A 285 -18.45 4.43 -40.38
N VAL A 286 -18.61 5.09 -39.23
CA VAL A 286 -19.23 6.42 -39.13
C VAL A 286 -18.24 7.44 -39.70
N GLY A 287 -18.69 8.31 -40.61
CA GLY A 287 -17.85 9.23 -41.38
C GLY A 287 -17.14 10.33 -40.55
N PRO A 288 -16.21 11.09 -41.16
CA PRO A 288 -15.26 11.98 -40.47
C PRO A 288 -15.86 13.22 -39.79
N ALA A 289 -17.16 13.48 -39.95
CA ALA A 289 -17.76 14.77 -39.64
C ALA A 289 -18.09 15.00 -38.15
N ASN A 290 -18.07 13.97 -37.30
CA ASN A 290 -18.57 14.06 -35.91
C ASN A 290 -17.53 13.68 -34.83
N VAL A 291 -16.26 14.05 -35.02
CA VAL A 291 -15.24 13.91 -33.97
C VAL A 291 -14.78 15.31 -33.51
N GLU A 292 -15.32 15.78 -32.39
CA GLU A 292 -14.79 16.97 -31.71
C GLU A 292 -13.33 16.73 -31.28
N MET A 293 -12.42 17.51 -31.86
CA MET A 293 -10.99 17.51 -31.52
C MET A 293 -10.75 18.37 -30.27
N LYS A 294 -9.82 17.95 -29.40
CA LYS A 294 -9.33 18.82 -28.31
C LYS A 294 -8.65 20.06 -28.92
N LYS A 295 -8.88 21.23 -28.31
CA LYS A 295 -8.37 22.52 -28.80
C LYS A 295 -6.84 22.46 -29.01
N GLY A 296 -6.40 22.64 -30.26
CA GLY A 296 -4.99 22.65 -30.65
C GLY A 296 -4.46 21.34 -31.25
N ASP A 297 -5.18 20.22 -31.13
CA ASP A 297 -4.83 19.01 -31.89
C ASP A 297 -5.14 19.23 -33.37
N TRP A 298 -4.37 18.61 -34.26
CA TRP A 298 -4.47 18.87 -35.70
C TRP A 298 -4.28 17.60 -36.52
N THR A 299 -5.04 17.51 -37.61
CA THR A 299 -4.93 16.41 -38.56
C THR A 299 -3.95 16.78 -39.66
N CYS A 300 -3.00 15.89 -39.96
CA CYS A 300 -2.05 16.14 -41.02
C CYS A 300 -2.75 16.13 -42.38
N SER A 301 -2.65 17.24 -43.12
CA SER A 301 -3.24 17.40 -44.46
C SER A 301 -2.67 16.43 -45.50
N GLN A 302 -1.48 15.87 -45.27
CA GLN A 302 -0.80 14.98 -46.21
C GLN A 302 -1.18 13.50 -46.03
N CYS A 303 -1.35 13.05 -44.78
CA CYS A 303 -1.56 11.62 -44.50
C CYS A 303 -2.75 11.33 -43.57
N ASN A 304 -3.56 12.35 -43.29
CA ASN A 304 -4.73 12.33 -42.41
C ASN A 304 -4.46 11.74 -41.02
N PHE A 305 -3.20 11.73 -40.60
CA PHE A 305 -2.82 11.27 -39.26
C PHE A 305 -3.12 12.38 -38.25
N MET A 306 -3.89 12.06 -37.22
CA MET A 306 -4.17 12.98 -36.11
C MET A 306 -2.92 13.16 -35.25
N ASN A 307 -2.50 14.40 -35.05
CA ASN A 307 -1.35 14.79 -34.25
C ASN A 307 -1.81 15.59 -33.05
N PHE A 308 -1.21 15.30 -31.90
CA PHE A 308 -1.40 16.11 -30.70
C PHE A 308 -0.82 17.52 -30.87
N SER A 309 -1.43 18.51 -30.22
CA SER A 309 -1.08 19.94 -30.25
C SER A 309 0.39 20.27 -30.00
N ARG A 310 1.08 19.43 -29.22
CA ARG A 310 2.52 19.56 -28.97
C ARG A 310 3.39 19.31 -30.20
N ASN A 311 2.92 18.52 -31.16
CA ASN A 311 3.69 18.11 -32.33
C ASN A 311 3.63 19.20 -33.40
N ILE A 312 4.78 19.77 -33.75
CA ILE A 312 4.92 20.77 -34.83
C ILE A 312 5.14 20.14 -36.21
N ARG A 313 5.39 18.83 -36.25
CA ARG A 313 5.52 18.02 -37.46
C ARG A 313 4.71 16.75 -37.28
N CYS A 314 4.18 16.23 -38.37
CA CYS A 314 3.39 15.02 -38.36
C CYS A 314 4.25 13.85 -37.85
N LEU A 315 3.78 13.11 -36.85
CA LEU A 315 4.51 11.96 -36.30
C LEU A 315 4.76 10.89 -37.37
N LYS A 316 3.79 10.72 -38.28
CA LYS A 316 3.78 9.68 -39.32
C LYS A 316 4.57 10.07 -40.57
N CYS A 317 4.30 11.22 -41.18
CA CYS A 317 4.91 11.61 -42.47
C CYS A 317 5.93 12.75 -42.36
N LYS A 318 6.16 13.30 -41.16
CA LYS A 318 7.07 14.42 -40.89
C LYS A 318 6.73 15.76 -41.56
N ALA A 319 5.63 15.84 -42.32
CA ALA A 319 5.13 17.10 -42.87
C ALA A 319 4.90 18.16 -41.77
N GLU A 320 5.14 19.42 -42.09
CA GLU A 320 4.96 20.52 -41.13
C GLU A 320 3.49 20.68 -40.73
N GLY A 321 3.29 20.92 -39.43
CA GLY A 321 1.99 21.21 -38.86
C GLY A 321 1.62 22.68 -38.97
N PRO A 322 0.37 23.04 -38.62
CA PRO A 322 -0.04 24.43 -38.56
C PRO A 322 0.87 25.24 -37.62
N LYS A 323 1.21 26.47 -38.01
CA LYS A 323 2.02 27.38 -37.19
C LYS A 323 1.31 27.59 -35.85
N ARG A 324 2.05 27.47 -34.74
CA ARG A 324 1.52 27.83 -33.42
C ARG A 324 1.18 29.32 -33.44
N VAL A 325 -0.08 29.63 -33.14
CA VAL A 325 -0.52 30.99 -32.78
C VAL A 325 0.38 31.46 -31.64
N SER A 326 0.97 32.65 -31.77
CA SER A 326 1.79 33.21 -30.69
C SER A 326 0.96 33.29 -29.41
N ALA A 327 1.57 33.12 -28.23
CA ALA A 327 0.87 33.40 -26.97
C ALA A 327 0.32 34.85 -26.93
N ASP A 328 0.93 35.74 -27.73
CA ASP A 328 0.51 37.13 -27.89
C ASP A 328 -0.77 37.30 -28.76
N GLU A 329 -1.19 36.28 -29.50
CA GLU A 329 -2.37 36.30 -30.38
C GLU A 329 -3.58 35.56 -29.77
N ILE A 330 -3.47 35.05 -28.53
CA ILE A 330 -4.60 34.47 -27.81
C ILE A 330 -5.46 35.61 -27.25
N GLU A 331 -6.51 36.00 -27.97
CA GLU A 331 -7.58 36.82 -27.38
C GLU A 331 -8.28 36.03 -26.28
N MET A 332 -8.01 36.39 -25.03
CA MET A 332 -8.64 35.82 -23.84
C MET A 332 -10.00 36.48 -23.61
N LYS A 333 -11.01 35.67 -23.22
CA LYS A 333 -12.40 36.13 -23.09
C LYS A 333 -12.55 37.12 -21.92
N LYS A 334 -13.38 38.14 -22.12
CA LYS A 334 -13.78 39.13 -21.10
C LYS A 334 -14.45 38.39 -19.92
N GLY A 335 -13.79 38.34 -18.77
CA GLY A 335 -14.34 37.75 -17.53
C GLY A 335 -13.45 36.74 -16.80
N ASP A 336 -12.36 36.28 -17.40
CA ASP A 336 -11.48 35.24 -16.80
C ASP A 336 -10.46 35.79 -15.77
N TRP A 337 -10.55 37.08 -15.42
CA TRP A 337 -9.59 37.77 -14.55
C TRP A 337 -10.26 38.38 -13.32
N ASN A 338 -9.73 38.07 -12.14
CA ASN A 338 -10.05 38.81 -10.92
C ASN A 338 -9.23 40.10 -10.87
N CYS A 339 -9.91 41.24 -10.84
CA CYS A 339 -9.28 42.53 -10.60
C CYS A 339 -8.69 42.57 -9.17
N GLN A 340 -7.68 43.39 -8.93
CA GLN A 340 -7.17 43.64 -7.58
C GLN A 340 -8.26 44.21 -6.63
N LEU A 341 -9.35 44.72 -7.20
CA LEU A 341 -10.55 45.22 -6.50
C LEU A 341 -11.23 44.16 -5.63
N SER A 342 -11.30 42.88 -6.04
CA SER A 342 -12.07 41.89 -5.30
C SER A 342 -11.73 40.44 -5.69
N GLU A 343 -12.01 39.48 -4.80
CA GLU A 343 -11.85 38.04 -5.08
C GLU A 343 -12.92 37.49 -6.04
N GLU A 344 -14.00 38.23 -6.22
CA GLU A 344 -15.06 37.98 -7.19
C GLU A 344 -15.36 39.27 -7.98
N PRO A 345 -15.91 39.23 -9.20
CA PRO A 345 -16.28 40.44 -9.94
C PRO A 345 -17.14 41.41 -9.10
N LEU A 346 -16.86 42.72 -9.15
CA LEU A 346 -17.61 43.74 -8.39
C LEU A 346 -19.13 43.69 -8.64
N LYS A 347 -19.56 43.29 -9.83
CA LYS A 347 -20.98 43.07 -10.17
C LYS A 347 -21.66 41.96 -9.36
N LEU A 348 -20.88 41.00 -8.84
CA LEU A 348 -21.35 39.92 -7.97
C LEU A 348 -21.28 40.36 -6.50
N ALA A 349 -20.15 40.94 -6.08
CA ALA A 349 -19.95 41.41 -4.71
C ALA A 349 -20.96 42.51 -4.30
N TYR A 350 -21.28 43.43 -5.22
CA TYR A 350 -22.19 44.55 -4.99
C TYR A 350 -23.36 44.51 -5.99
N SER A 351 -24.10 43.41 -5.98
CA SER A 351 -25.16 43.14 -6.96
C SER A 351 -26.27 44.18 -6.96
N GLU A 352 -26.65 44.69 -5.78
CA GLU A 352 -27.67 45.72 -5.63
C GLU A 352 -27.23 47.08 -6.21
N LEU A 353 -25.95 47.45 -6.05
CA LEU A 353 -25.38 48.67 -6.62
C LEU A 353 -25.23 48.53 -8.14
N TYR A 354 -24.77 47.37 -8.61
CA TYR A 354 -24.65 47.07 -10.04
C TYR A 354 -26.00 47.14 -10.75
N ARG A 355 -27.09 46.71 -10.09
CA ARG A 355 -28.45 46.78 -10.64
C ARG A 355 -28.83 48.19 -11.05
N ILE A 356 -28.43 49.19 -10.24
CA ILE A 356 -28.78 50.60 -10.40
C ILE A 356 -27.66 51.44 -11.03
N ALA A 357 -26.51 50.87 -11.38
CA ALA A 357 -25.41 51.58 -12.05
C ALA A 357 -25.84 52.13 -13.41
N CYS A 358 -25.46 53.38 -13.71
CA CYS A 358 -25.74 54.01 -15.01
C CYS A 358 -24.98 53.34 -16.16
N VAL A 359 -23.71 52.99 -15.92
CA VAL A 359 -22.82 52.41 -16.93
C VAL A 359 -22.33 51.06 -16.43
N LYS A 360 -22.92 49.99 -16.97
CA LYS A 360 -22.70 48.61 -16.49
C LYS A 360 -21.47 47.92 -17.11
N ASP A 361 -21.00 48.42 -18.25
CA ASP A 361 -19.89 47.86 -19.02
C ASP A 361 -18.68 48.80 -19.12
N GLY A 362 -18.63 49.84 -18.29
CA GLY A 362 -17.56 50.84 -18.28
C GLY A 362 -16.23 50.28 -17.79
N GLN A 363 -15.14 50.88 -18.26
CA GLN A 363 -13.80 50.61 -17.78
C GLN A 363 -13.54 51.36 -16.47
N VAL A 364 -12.65 50.85 -15.62
CA VAL A 364 -12.27 51.53 -14.36
C VAL A 364 -11.76 52.95 -14.62
N ALA A 365 -11.05 53.16 -15.73
CA ALA A 365 -10.56 54.47 -16.15
C ALA A 365 -11.68 55.49 -16.39
N ASP A 366 -12.89 55.05 -16.77
CA ASP A 366 -14.04 55.93 -17.04
C ASP A 366 -14.63 56.53 -15.75
N PHE A 367 -14.37 55.91 -14.60
CA PHE A 367 -14.91 56.30 -13.30
C PHE A 367 -13.85 56.89 -12.36
N VAL A 368 -12.62 57.11 -12.85
CA VAL A 368 -11.51 57.62 -12.05
C VAL A 368 -11.05 58.97 -12.59
N GLN A 369 -11.08 59.99 -11.74
CA GLN A 369 -10.45 61.28 -11.99
C GLN A 369 -9.21 61.44 -11.10
N VAL A 370 -8.04 61.61 -11.72
CA VAL A 370 -6.80 61.88 -10.99
C VAL A 370 -6.54 63.39 -10.98
N ARG A 371 -6.57 64.01 -9.79
CA ARG A 371 -6.27 65.44 -9.59
C ARG A 371 -4.99 65.55 -8.76
N GLY A 372 -3.85 65.75 -9.43
CA GLY A 372 -2.54 65.79 -8.76
C GLY A 372 -2.17 64.43 -8.16
N HIS A 373 -2.05 64.34 -6.83
CA HIS A 373 -1.79 63.10 -6.11
C HIS A 373 -3.05 62.40 -5.58
N GLU A 374 -4.24 62.99 -5.76
CA GLU A 374 -5.50 62.46 -5.24
C GLU A 374 -6.32 61.80 -6.36
N VAL A 375 -6.90 60.65 -6.00
CA VAL A 375 -7.77 59.84 -6.87
C VAL A 375 -9.20 60.06 -6.42
N HIS A 376 -10.07 60.52 -7.31
CA HIS A 376 -11.49 60.66 -7.07
C HIS A 376 -12.27 59.67 -7.91
N TRP A 377 -13.19 58.95 -7.26
CA TRP A 377 -14.09 58.01 -7.92
C TRP A 377 -15.42 58.70 -8.23
N GLU A 378 -15.84 58.65 -9.49
CA GLU A 378 -17.12 59.20 -9.94
C GLU A 378 -18.05 58.05 -10.34
N VAL A 379 -18.85 57.57 -9.39
CA VAL A 379 -19.78 56.46 -9.59
C VAL A 379 -21.19 57.01 -9.72
N THR A 380 -21.83 56.79 -10.86
CA THR A 380 -23.17 57.30 -11.16
C THR A 380 -24.23 56.19 -11.16
N PHE A 381 -25.37 56.49 -10.54
CA PHE A 381 -26.51 55.58 -10.44
C PHE A 381 -27.72 56.17 -11.18
N THR A 382 -28.53 55.27 -11.75
CA THR A 382 -29.76 55.59 -12.51
C THR A 382 -30.83 56.26 -11.66
N ARG A 383 -30.72 56.15 -10.33
CA ARG A 383 -31.57 56.79 -9.33
C ARG A 383 -30.78 57.13 -8.08
N LEU A 384 -31.36 57.96 -7.21
CA LEU A 384 -30.83 58.21 -5.87
C LEU A 384 -30.73 56.91 -5.06
N ALA A 385 -29.69 56.82 -4.24
CA ALA A 385 -29.48 55.72 -3.31
C ALA A 385 -30.58 55.70 -2.25
N GLN A 386 -31.08 54.51 -1.92
CA GLN A 386 -32.06 54.30 -0.87
C GLN A 386 -31.37 53.86 0.43
N ASP A 387 -32.05 54.00 1.57
CA ASP A 387 -31.45 53.78 2.90
C ASP A 387 -30.78 52.40 3.05
N TRP A 388 -31.35 51.37 2.42
CA TRP A 388 -30.81 50.00 2.46
C TRP A 388 -29.58 49.78 1.55
N GLU A 389 -29.24 50.71 0.66
CA GLU A 389 -28.06 50.64 -0.22
C GLU A 389 -26.86 51.41 0.37
N LEU A 390 -27.06 52.23 1.40
CA LEU A 390 -26.03 53.11 1.96
C LEU A 390 -24.85 52.34 2.56
N GLU A 391 -25.10 51.22 3.23
CA GLU A 391 -24.04 50.38 3.81
C GLU A 391 -23.18 49.75 2.70
N SER A 392 -23.82 49.22 1.65
CA SER A 392 -23.13 48.69 0.48
C SER A 392 -22.33 49.78 -0.24
N ILE A 393 -22.85 51.00 -0.38
CA ILE A 393 -22.12 52.14 -0.97
C ILE A 393 -20.90 52.50 -0.13
N SER A 394 -21.04 52.53 1.20
CA SER A 394 -19.92 52.83 2.10
C SER A 394 -18.81 51.78 1.96
N SER A 395 -19.16 50.50 2.05
CA SER A 395 -18.21 49.39 1.88
C SER A 395 -17.56 49.42 0.49
N PHE A 396 -18.33 49.71 -0.55
CA PHE A 396 -17.85 49.81 -1.92
C PHE A 396 -16.84 50.95 -2.09
N LEU A 397 -17.14 52.15 -1.60
CA LEU A 397 -16.23 53.29 -1.66
C LEU A 397 -14.97 53.04 -0.83
N GLU A 398 -15.08 52.50 0.38
CA GLU A 398 -13.91 52.11 1.19
C GLU A 398 -12.99 51.16 0.44
N LEU A 399 -13.56 50.16 -0.26
CA LEU A 399 -12.80 49.26 -1.10
C LEU A 399 -12.10 49.99 -2.25
N LEU A 400 -12.81 50.86 -2.98
CA LEU A 400 -12.25 51.64 -4.08
C LEU A 400 -11.10 52.55 -3.62
N TYR A 401 -11.26 53.23 -2.49
CA TYR A 401 -10.26 54.14 -1.93
C TYR A 401 -9.10 53.42 -1.23
N SER A 402 -9.24 52.15 -0.86
CA SER A 402 -8.15 51.34 -0.32
C SER A 402 -7.03 51.06 -1.35
N ILE A 403 -7.31 51.27 -2.63
CA ILE A 403 -6.42 50.92 -3.74
C ILE A 403 -5.63 52.13 -4.23
N LYS A 404 -4.33 51.93 -4.38
CA LYS A 404 -3.41 52.91 -4.96
C LYS A 404 -3.35 52.72 -6.48
N ILE A 405 -3.98 53.62 -7.23
CA ILE A 405 -3.89 53.67 -8.70
C ILE A 405 -2.60 54.40 -9.10
N GLN A 406 -1.80 53.78 -9.96
CA GLN A 406 -0.61 54.38 -10.56
C GLN A 406 -0.94 54.80 -11.99
N SER A 407 -1.24 56.09 -12.20
CA SER A 407 -1.68 56.63 -13.50
C SER A 407 -0.59 56.66 -14.59
N THR A 408 0.67 56.44 -14.21
CA THR A 408 1.82 56.52 -15.12
C THR A 408 2.27 55.16 -15.68
N GLU A 409 1.79 54.05 -15.13
CA GLU A 409 2.13 52.70 -15.59
C GLU A 409 1.03 52.13 -16.50
N LYS A 410 1.42 51.32 -17.49
CA LYS A 410 0.46 50.55 -18.29
C LYS A 410 -0.09 49.37 -17.47
N ASP A 411 -1.35 49.03 -17.71
CA ASP A 411 -1.99 47.84 -17.12
C ASP A 411 -1.19 46.58 -17.42
N LYS A 412 -0.96 45.77 -16.38
CA LYS A 412 -0.19 44.53 -16.46
C LYS A 412 -0.86 43.38 -15.71
N MET A 413 -0.82 42.19 -16.31
CA MET A 413 -1.32 40.97 -15.66
C MET A 413 -0.45 40.63 -14.45
N CYS A 414 -1.08 40.50 -13.28
CA CYS A 414 -0.39 40.18 -12.04
C CYS A 414 -0.79 38.79 -11.52
N TRP A 415 0.20 37.99 -11.15
CA TRP A 415 -0.03 36.75 -10.40
C TRP A 415 -0.22 37.10 -8.92
N LYS A 416 -1.45 36.96 -8.38
CA LYS A 416 -1.79 37.40 -7.01
C LYS A 416 -0.81 36.89 -5.94
N PRO A 417 -0.40 35.59 -5.91
CA PRO A 417 0.55 35.09 -4.93
C PRO A 417 2.00 35.60 -5.08
N ALA A 418 2.39 36.15 -6.24
CA ALA A 418 3.71 36.76 -6.43
C ALA A 418 3.66 37.94 -7.42
N ARG A 419 3.12 39.07 -6.96
CA ARG A 419 2.80 40.25 -7.78
C ARG A 419 3.98 40.82 -8.59
N SER A 420 5.21 40.71 -8.08
CA SER A 420 6.41 41.30 -8.70
C SER A 420 7.11 40.42 -9.72
N LYS A 421 6.87 39.10 -9.73
CA LYS A 421 7.63 38.15 -10.55
C LYS A 421 6.80 37.46 -11.63
N GLY A 422 5.57 37.91 -11.85
CA GLY A 422 4.62 37.29 -12.78
C GLY A 422 4.21 35.89 -12.35
N PHE A 423 3.53 35.17 -13.25
CA PHE A 423 3.16 33.78 -13.02
C PHE A 423 4.42 32.90 -12.95
N GLN A 424 4.56 32.15 -11.86
CA GLN A 424 5.60 31.14 -11.75
C GLN A 424 4.98 29.79 -11.39
N VAL A 425 5.38 28.74 -12.11
CA VAL A 425 4.95 27.36 -11.84
C VAL A 425 5.23 26.99 -10.38
N LYS A 426 6.40 27.35 -9.84
CA LYS A 426 6.73 27.14 -8.42
C LYS A 426 5.74 27.84 -7.48
N SER A 427 5.39 29.10 -7.76
CA SER A 427 4.43 29.86 -6.95
C SER A 427 3.01 29.28 -7.06
N PHE A 428 2.61 28.84 -8.25
CA PHE A 428 1.34 28.14 -8.50
C PHE A 428 1.23 26.84 -7.70
N TYR A 429 2.23 25.95 -7.80
CA TYR A 429 2.25 24.73 -7.01
C TYR A 429 2.31 25.01 -5.50
N THR A 430 3.06 26.03 -5.07
CA THR A 430 3.09 26.43 -3.65
C THR A 430 1.70 26.87 -3.20
N HIS A 431 0.98 27.66 -4.00
CA HIS A 431 -0.37 28.12 -3.67
C HIS A 431 -1.39 26.97 -3.68
N LEU A 432 -1.32 26.04 -4.64
CA LEU A 432 -2.15 24.82 -4.66
C LEU A 432 -1.84 23.86 -3.51
N SER A 433 -0.58 23.81 -3.10
CA SER A 433 -0.11 22.90 -2.04
C SER A 433 -0.17 23.54 -0.65
N SER A 434 -0.46 24.84 -0.55
CA SER A 434 -0.76 25.54 0.70
C SER A 434 -2.14 25.07 1.15
N PRO A 435 -2.23 24.23 2.19
CA PRO A 435 -3.52 23.81 2.69
C PRO A 435 -4.21 25.03 3.32
N GLY A 436 -5.54 25.10 3.23
CA GLY A 436 -6.32 26.10 3.96
C GLY A 436 -5.98 26.08 5.46
N PRO A 437 -6.31 27.16 6.21
CA PRO A 437 -5.97 27.25 7.63
C PRO A 437 -6.56 26.04 8.38
N GLY A 438 -5.68 25.11 8.79
CA GLY A 438 -6.04 23.92 9.57
C GLY A 438 -5.59 22.56 8.99
N LEU A 439 -5.20 22.47 7.72
CA LEU A 439 -4.64 21.23 7.16
C LEU A 439 -3.10 21.29 7.25
N GLY A 440 -2.48 20.42 8.05
CA GLY A 440 -1.02 20.37 8.16
C GLY A 440 -0.34 20.05 6.82
N LEU A 441 0.84 20.62 6.57
CA LEU A 441 1.70 20.25 5.43
C LEU A 441 2.04 18.76 5.52
N PHE A 442 1.90 18.02 4.42
CA PHE A 442 2.28 16.60 4.37
C PHE A 442 3.77 16.44 4.80
N PRO A 443 4.11 15.49 5.71
CA PRO A 443 5.44 15.37 6.30
C PRO A 443 6.47 14.71 5.37
N TRP A 444 6.60 15.21 4.15
CA TRP A 444 7.41 14.61 3.08
C TRP A 444 8.88 14.46 3.47
N LYS A 445 9.44 15.41 4.24
CA LYS A 445 10.85 15.37 4.65
C LYS A 445 11.13 14.19 5.58
N GLY A 446 10.25 13.89 6.52
CA GLY A 446 10.40 12.78 7.46
C GLY A 446 10.35 11.42 6.77
N ILE A 447 9.58 11.33 5.67
CA ILE A 447 9.45 10.11 4.88
C ILE A 447 10.60 9.98 3.89
N TRP A 448 10.77 10.95 2.99
CA TRP A 448 11.67 10.83 1.83
C TRP A 448 13.16 11.06 2.14
N LYS A 449 13.51 11.74 3.24
CA LYS A 449 14.93 12.02 3.58
C LYS A 449 15.54 11.04 4.57
N ALA A 450 14.81 10.00 4.98
CA ALA A 450 15.34 9.00 5.90
C ALA A 450 16.39 8.11 5.21
N LYS A 451 17.40 7.67 5.98
CA LYS A 451 18.46 6.78 5.50
C LYS A 451 18.03 5.31 5.64
N VAL A 452 17.08 4.91 4.81
CA VAL A 452 16.53 3.53 4.76
C VAL A 452 16.37 3.08 3.30
N PRO A 453 16.16 1.78 3.01
CA PRO A 453 16.03 1.31 1.64
C PRO A 453 14.88 2.01 0.87
N PRO A 454 15.06 2.36 -0.42
CA PRO A 454 14.04 3.08 -1.19
C PRO A 454 12.66 2.41 -1.23
N ARG A 455 12.62 1.07 -1.29
CA ARG A 455 11.36 0.29 -1.23
C ARG A 455 10.59 0.53 0.07
N VAL A 456 11.31 0.74 1.18
CA VAL A 456 10.72 1.00 2.49
C VAL A 456 10.20 2.43 2.56
N VAL A 457 10.97 3.41 2.05
CA VAL A 457 10.49 4.80 1.94
C VAL A 457 9.18 4.88 1.15
N PHE A 458 9.12 4.19 0.01
CA PHE A 458 7.90 4.14 -0.81
C PHE A 458 6.75 3.49 -0.06
N PHE A 459 7.00 2.35 0.61
CA PHE A 459 6.01 1.70 1.45
C PHE A 459 5.48 2.64 2.53
N THR A 460 6.35 3.29 3.30
CA THR A 460 5.93 4.20 4.37
C THR A 460 5.17 5.40 3.82
N TRP A 461 5.55 5.94 2.66
CA TRP A 461 4.80 6.99 1.98
C TRP A 461 3.37 6.53 1.64
N THR A 462 3.21 5.33 1.08
CA THR A 462 1.87 4.77 0.81
C THR A 462 1.08 4.47 2.08
N ALA A 463 1.75 4.11 3.18
CA ALA A 463 1.14 3.91 4.49
C ALA A 463 0.65 5.23 5.09
N ALA A 464 1.43 6.31 5.01
CA ALA A 464 1.03 7.65 5.46
C ALA A 464 -0.17 8.20 4.67
N LEU A 465 -0.34 7.82 3.40
CA LEU A 465 -1.54 8.14 2.62
C LEU A 465 -2.75 7.25 2.97
N GLY A 466 -2.56 6.22 3.81
CA GLY A 466 -3.59 5.25 4.16
C GLY A 466 -3.96 4.33 2.99
N LYS A 467 -3.03 4.04 2.06
CA LYS A 467 -3.32 3.34 0.78
C LYS A 467 -2.70 1.94 0.65
N ILE A 468 -1.98 1.45 1.66
CA ILE A 468 -1.45 0.07 1.66
C ILE A 468 -2.59 -0.97 1.66
N LEU A 469 -2.29 -2.19 1.21
CA LEU A 469 -3.27 -3.25 0.95
C LEU A 469 -3.77 -3.97 2.23
N THR A 470 -4.28 -3.20 3.19
CA THR A 470 -5.01 -3.74 4.35
C THR A 470 -6.40 -4.22 3.96
N ALA A 471 -6.98 -5.13 4.74
CA ALA A 471 -8.30 -5.69 4.49
C ALA A 471 -9.40 -4.61 4.42
N ASP A 472 -9.34 -3.58 5.27
CA ASP A 472 -10.24 -2.42 5.18
C ASP A 472 -10.11 -1.66 3.84
N ASN A 473 -8.88 -1.46 3.34
CA ASN A 473 -8.69 -0.83 2.03
C ASN A 473 -9.15 -1.71 0.86
N LEU A 474 -9.05 -3.04 0.97
CA LEU A 474 -9.60 -3.96 -0.01
C LEU A 474 -11.14 -3.91 -0.01
N ARG A 475 -11.77 -3.86 1.18
CA ARG A 475 -13.23 -3.68 1.31
C ARG A 475 -13.72 -2.39 0.68
N ARG A 476 -13.02 -1.27 0.88
CA ARG A 476 -13.35 0.03 0.24
C ARG A 476 -13.25 -0.02 -1.28
N ARG A 477 -12.52 -0.98 -1.84
CA ARG A 477 -12.41 -1.23 -3.29
C ARG A 477 -13.41 -2.28 -3.79
N GLY A 478 -14.39 -2.67 -2.97
CA GLY A 478 -15.43 -3.63 -3.33
C GLY A 478 -15.02 -5.10 -3.23
N ILE A 479 -13.86 -5.41 -2.63
CA ILE A 479 -13.40 -6.80 -2.46
C ILE A 479 -13.94 -7.32 -1.11
N PRO A 480 -14.77 -8.38 -1.11
CA PRO A 480 -15.38 -8.89 0.12
C PRO A 480 -14.38 -9.73 0.92
N VAL A 481 -13.61 -9.09 1.79
CA VAL A 481 -12.69 -9.74 2.74
C VAL A 481 -13.12 -9.47 4.18
N VAL A 482 -12.90 -10.45 5.06
CA VAL A 482 -13.06 -10.28 6.51
C VAL A 482 -11.95 -9.36 6.99
N SER A 483 -12.30 -8.23 7.61
CA SER A 483 -11.32 -7.20 7.97
C SER A 483 -10.80 -7.37 9.39
N TRP A 484 -10.47 -8.57 9.84
CA TRP A 484 -9.85 -8.78 11.16
C TRP A 484 -8.33 -8.66 11.08
N CYS A 485 -7.72 -8.01 12.08
CA CYS A 485 -6.27 -7.90 12.19
C CYS A 485 -5.68 -9.29 12.47
N CYS A 486 -4.89 -9.82 11.54
CA CYS A 486 -4.29 -11.15 11.67
C CYS A 486 -3.23 -11.26 12.77
N MET A 487 -2.73 -10.11 13.27
CA MET A 487 -1.81 -10.08 14.40
C MET A 487 -2.54 -10.22 15.74
N CYS A 488 -3.43 -9.27 16.08
CA CYS A 488 -4.06 -9.23 17.41
C CYS A 488 -5.35 -10.04 17.52
N LYS A 489 -6.00 -10.35 16.38
CA LYS A 489 -7.27 -11.08 16.30
C LYS A 489 -8.42 -10.46 17.12
N ALA A 490 -8.29 -9.20 17.53
CA ALA A 490 -9.21 -8.53 18.46
C ALA A 490 -9.91 -7.29 17.87
N ASP A 491 -9.41 -6.75 16.76
CA ASP A 491 -9.91 -5.52 16.13
C ASP A 491 -9.75 -5.58 14.61
N GLY A 492 -10.28 -4.58 13.90
CA GLY A 492 -10.25 -4.49 12.45
C GLY A 492 -8.87 -4.17 11.87
N GLU A 493 -8.51 -4.80 10.75
CA GLU A 493 -7.26 -4.51 10.02
C GLU A 493 -7.37 -3.20 9.22
N THR A 494 -7.12 -2.08 9.90
CA THR A 494 -6.90 -0.77 9.28
C THR A 494 -5.41 -0.46 9.22
N VAL A 495 -5.00 0.52 8.40
CA VAL A 495 -3.58 0.96 8.32
C VAL A 495 -3.07 1.42 9.67
N ASP A 496 -3.85 2.26 10.35
CA ASP A 496 -3.48 2.84 11.63
C ASP A 496 -3.49 1.81 12.76
N HIS A 497 -4.48 0.91 12.79
CA HIS A 497 -4.47 -0.20 13.74
C HIS A 497 -3.25 -1.08 13.51
N LEU A 498 -3.02 -1.55 12.28
CA LEU A 498 -1.94 -2.48 11.96
C LEU A 498 -0.56 -1.95 12.36
N LEU A 499 -0.30 -0.66 12.08
CA LEU A 499 1.03 -0.08 12.21
C LEU A 499 1.27 0.65 13.53
N LEU A 500 0.22 1.10 14.23
CA LEU A 500 0.34 1.91 15.45
C LEU A 500 -0.33 1.28 16.67
N HIS A 501 -1.59 0.84 16.53
CA HIS A 501 -2.45 0.54 17.70
C HIS A 501 -2.61 -0.94 18.01
N CYS A 502 -2.23 -1.81 17.08
CA CYS A 502 -2.21 -3.26 17.29
C CYS A 502 -1.32 -3.58 18.50
N PRO A 503 -1.73 -4.45 19.44
CA PRO A 503 -0.89 -4.89 20.56
C PRO A 503 0.54 -5.30 20.16
N PHE A 504 0.71 -5.99 19.02
CA PHE A 504 2.04 -6.33 18.48
C PHE A 504 2.83 -5.09 18.04
N ALA A 505 2.18 -4.13 17.39
CA ALA A 505 2.81 -2.87 17.02
C ALA A 505 3.22 -2.09 18.28
N LYS A 506 2.32 -1.99 19.26
CA LYS A 506 2.56 -1.33 20.53
C LYS A 506 3.78 -1.91 21.25
N GLU A 507 3.95 -3.23 21.29
CA GLU A 507 5.13 -3.87 21.89
C GLU A 507 6.46 -3.45 21.24
N LEU A 508 6.48 -3.24 19.92
CA LEU A 508 7.67 -2.74 19.21
C LEU A 508 7.91 -1.25 19.50
N TRP A 509 6.84 -0.45 19.48
CA TRP A 509 6.92 0.97 19.78
C TRP A 509 7.38 1.23 21.22
N ASP A 510 6.76 0.56 22.20
CA ASP A 510 7.08 0.67 23.62
C ASP A 510 8.53 0.26 23.89
N MET A 511 9.03 -0.77 23.22
CA MET A 511 10.44 -1.16 23.31
C MET A 511 11.36 -0.04 22.82
N VAL A 512 11.08 0.56 21.66
CA VAL A 512 11.90 1.67 21.14
C VAL A 512 11.78 2.92 22.02
N PHE A 513 10.61 3.25 22.52
CA PHE A 513 10.46 4.36 23.46
C PHE A 513 11.25 4.11 24.75
N GLY A 514 11.27 2.87 25.23
CA GLY A 514 12.13 2.43 26.34
C GLY A 514 13.62 2.60 26.03
N LEU A 515 14.08 2.22 24.84
CA LEU A 515 15.49 2.37 24.43
C LEU A 515 15.97 3.82 24.46
N PHE A 516 15.13 4.75 24.02
CA PHE A 516 15.48 6.16 23.97
C PHE A 516 15.06 6.94 25.23
N GLY A 517 14.47 6.26 26.24
CA GLY A 517 14.02 6.90 27.48
C GLY A 517 12.85 7.88 27.30
N ILE A 518 11.99 7.68 26.31
CA ILE A 518 10.93 8.63 25.92
C ILE A 518 9.57 8.14 26.41
N GLN A 519 8.77 9.08 26.90
CA GLN A 519 7.34 8.88 27.06
C GLN A 519 6.62 9.40 25.82
N TRP A 520 5.92 8.53 25.10
CA TRP A 520 5.29 8.88 23.83
C TRP A 520 3.79 8.61 23.86
N VAL A 521 3.01 9.58 23.37
CA VAL A 521 1.57 9.41 23.13
C VAL A 521 1.36 9.10 21.66
N MET A 522 0.94 7.87 21.37
CA MET A 522 0.77 7.42 19.99
C MET A 522 -0.39 8.20 19.30
N PRO A 523 -0.15 8.90 18.18
CA PRO A 523 -1.21 9.61 17.47
C PRO A 523 -2.15 8.65 16.77
N LYS A 524 -3.34 9.15 16.41
CA LYS A 524 -4.39 8.32 15.79
C LYS A 524 -3.99 7.77 14.43
N ARG A 525 -3.30 8.56 13.59
CA ARG A 525 -2.96 8.17 12.21
C ARG A 525 -1.47 8.13 11.94
N VAL A 526 -1.06 7.28 10.99
CA VAL A 526 0.34 7.18 10.51
C VAL A 526 0.88 8.52 10.02
N ILE A 527 0.09 9.32 9.31
CA ILE A 527 0.52 10.64 8.84
C ILE A 527 0.79 11.61 10.00
N ASP A 528 0.01 11.52 11.08
CA ASP A 528 0.16 12.37 12.25
C ASP A 528 1.44 11.98 13.01
N LEU A 529 1.77 10.68 13.06
CA LEU A 529 3.07 10.20 13.56
C LEU A 529 4.22 10.88 12.81
N PHE A 530 4.25 10.83 11.48
CA PHE A 530 5.34 11.46 10.73
C PHE A 530 5.37 12.99 10.88
N SER A 531 4.23 13.61 11.19
CA SER A 531 4.15 15.05 11.42
C SER A 531 4.77 15.44 12.76
N CYS A 532 4.54 14.67 13.82
CA CYS A 532 5.13 14.94 15.15
C CYS A 532 6.50 14.28 15.38
N TRP A 533 6.86 13.25 14.59
CA TRP A 533 8.20 12.63 14.63
C TRP A 533 9.29 13.56 14.07
N PHE A 534 8.90 14.66 13.43
CA PHE A 534 9.80 15.62 12.81
C PHE A 534 10.50 16.48 13.88
N GLY A 535 11.62 15.97 14.40
CA GLY A 535 12.51 16.65 15.33
C GLY A 535 13.93 16.07 15.32
N SER A 536 14.92 16.86 15.72
CA SER A 536 16.28 16.36 15.97
C SER A 536 16.36 15.89 17.42
N MET A 537 16.32 14.58 17.62
CA MET A 537 16.62 14.01 18.92
C MET A 537 18.11 13.73 19.02
N GLY A 538 18.83 14.60 19.74
CA GLY A 538 20.23 14.40 20.14
C GLY A 538 21.19 13.94 19.03
N GLY A 539 22.32 13.33 19.43
CA GLY A 539 23.43 12.95 18.55
C GLY A 539 23.10 11.95 17.43
N ASN A 540 21.97 11.22 17.51
CA ASN A 540 21.66 10.11 16.60
C ASN A 540 20.41 10.35 15.74
N SER A 541 20.31 11.57 15.18
CA SER A 541 19.19 11.98 14.31
C SER A 541 18.93 11.06 13.11
N VAL A 542 19.93 10.33 12.62
CA VAL A 542 19.77 9.42 11.46
C VAL A 542 19.02 8.15 11.85
N ILE A 543 19.43 7.50 12.95
CA ILE A 543 18.77 6.29 13.49
C ILE A 543 17.32 6.64 13.87
N TRP A 544 17.13 7.76 14.57
CA TRP A 544 15.80 8.23 14.96
C TRP A 544 14.84 8.39 13.78
N LYS A 545 15.34 8.90 12.64
CA LYS A 545 14.54 9.05 11.40
C LYS A 545 14.28 7.72 10.69
N ALA A 546 15.06 6.68 10.94
CA ALA A 546 14.90 5.35 10.33
C ALA A 546 13.91 4.46 11.08
N ILE A 547 13.73 4.69 12.38
CA ILE A 547 12.92 3.85 13.27
C ILE A 547 11.47 3.64 12.78
N PRO A 548 10.68 4.68 12.48
CA PRO A 548 9.29 4.47 12.07
C PRO A 548 9.18 3.62 10.81
N HIS A 549 10.11 3.83 9.87
CA HIS A 549 10.17 3.06 8.64
C HIS A 549 10.51 1.60 8.90
N CYS A 550 11.46 1.33 9.80
CA CYS A 550 11.87 -0.02 10.14
C CYS A 550 10.75 -0.78 10.87
N ILE A 551 10.16 -0.20 11.90
CA ILE A 551 9.05 -0.81 12.65
C ILE A 551 7.88 -1.13 11.71
N MET A 552 7.42 -0.14 10.94
CA MET A 552 6.28 -0.33 10.04
C MET A 552 6.59 -1.37 8.96
N TRP A 553 7.83 -1.44 8.48
CA TRP A 553 8.25 -2.47 7.54
C TRP A 553 8.26 -3.86 8.16
N CYS A 554 8.80 -4.02 9.37
CA CYS A 554 8.76 -5.29 10.10
C CYS A 554 7.33 -5.75 10.35
N LEU A 555 6.45 -4.86 10.83
CA LEU A 555 5.03 -5.16 11.03
C LEU A 555 4.33 -5.53 9.72
N TRP A 556 4.65 -4.84 8.61
CA TRP A 556 4.08 -5.15 7.31
C TRP A 556 4.55 -6.51 6.78
N ARG A 557 5.84 -6.83 6.94
CA ARG A 557 6.35 -8.16 6.58
C ARG A 557 5.72 -9.24 7.43
N GLU A 558 5.64 -9.04 8.74
CA GLU A 558 5.02 -9.99 9.67
C GLU A 558 3.56 -10.22 9.32
N ARG A 559 2.80 -9.14 9.11
CA ARG A 559 1.42 -9.22 8.63
C ARG A 559 1.34 -10.05 7.35
N ASN A 560 2.21 -9.79 6.37
CA ASN A 560 2.20 -10.52 5.11
C ASN A 560 2.62 -11.98 5.28
N ALA A 561 3.56 -12.28 6.17
CA ALA A 561 3.95 -13.64 6.52
C ALA A 561 2.77 -14.40 7.13
N ARG A 562 2.07 -13.81 8.11
CA ARG A 562 0.86 -14.39 8.69
C ARG A 562 -0.26 -14.58 7.67
N THR A 563 -0.44 -13.60 6.78
CA THR A 563 -1.57 -13.59 5.83
C THR A 563 -1.33 -14.50 4.62
N PHE A 564 -0.10 -14.58 4.11
CA PHE A 564 0.20 -15.21 2.82
C PHE A 564 1.15 -16.42 2.92
N GLU A 565 1.89 -16.54 4.01
CA GLU A 565 2.91 -17.58 4.19
C GLU A 565 2.62 -18.54 5.35
N ASP A 566 1.61 -18.20 6.17
CA ASP A 566 1.22 -18.87 7.40
C ASP A 566 2.40 -19.05 8.37
N CYS A 567 3.27 -18.04 8.40
CA CYS A 567 4.36 -17.95 9.36
C CYS A 567 4.02 -16.84 10.35
N GLU A 568 4.10 -17.13 11.64
CA GLU A 568 3.97 -16.14 12.70
C GLU A 568 5.24 -16.11 13.53
N LEU A 569 5.78 -14.90 13.73
CA LEU A 569 6.84 -14.68 14.70
C LEU A 569 6.22 -14.33 16.04
N SER A 570 6.84 -14.84 17.11
CA SER A 570 6.60 -14.33 18.45
C SER A 570 6.96 -12.84 18.52
N VAL A 571 6.40 -12.13 19.50
CA VAL A 571 6.76 -10.72 19.73
C VAL A 571 8.28 -10.58 19.92
N VAL A 572 8.93 -11.54 20.60
CA VAL A 572 10.38 -11.51 20.84
C VAL A 572 11.17 -11.61 19.53
N GLU A 573 10.81 -12.53 18.64
CA GLU A 573 11.46 -12.67 17.35
C GLU A 573 11.23 -11.47 16.44
N LEU A 574 10.02 -10.88 16.47
CA LEU A 574 9.71 -9.67 15.72
C LEU A 574 10.56 -8.47 16.21
N LYS A 575 10.75 -8.36 17.54
CA LYS A 575 11.66 -7.40 18.17
C LYS A 575 13.11 -7.60 17.71
N LEU A 576 13.59 -8.85 17.67
CA LEU A 576 14.92 -9.18 17.16
C LEU A 576 15.07 -8.87 15.66
N GLN A 577 14.04 -9.15 14.86
CA GLN A 577 14.04 -8.86 13.42
C GLN A 577 14.10 -7.35 13.16
N PHE A 578 13.46 -6.53 14.00
CA PHE A 578 13.59 -5.08 13.98
C PHE A 578 15.05 -4.65 14.22
N TYR A 579 15.70 -5.13 15.28
CA TYR A 579 17.10 -4.78 15.57
C TYR A 579 18.04 -5.18 14.45
N ARG A 580 17.92 -6.41 13.93
CA ARG A 580 18.73 -6.88 12.81
C ARG A 580 18.54 -6.00 11.57
N SER A 581 17.28 -5.73 11.20
CA SER A 581 16.98 -4.88 10.04
C SER A 581 17.51 -3.45 10.21
N LEU A 582 17.37 -2.87 11.39
CA LEU A 582 17.86 -1.52 11.67
C LEU A 582 19.40 -1.48 11.64
N LEU A 583 20.07 -2.45 12.27
CA LEU A 583 21.52 -2.60 12.26
C LEU A 583 22.05 -2.70 10.83
N ASP A 584 21.51 -3.61 10.03
CA ASP A 584 21.91 -3.81 8.63
C ASP A 584 21.77 -2.51 7.83
N TRP A 585 20.68 -1.77 8.02
CA TRP A 585 20.48 -0.50 7.32
C TRP A 585 21.48 0.55 7.78
N MET A 586 21.75 0.66 9.09
CA MET A 586 22.69 1.65 9.61
C MET A 586 24.12 1.35 9.18
N VAL A 587 24.55 0.08 9.21
CA VAL A 587 25.86 -0.36 8.69
C VAL A 587 25.97 -0.06 7.19
N ALA A 588 24.94 -0.36 6.40
CA ALA A 588 24.93 -0.10 4.97
C ALA A 588 25.01 1.38 4.58
N THR A 589 24.68 2.31 5.49
CA THR A 589 24.88 3.75 5.21
C THR A 589 26.35 4.18 5.22
N GLY A 590 27.24 3.38 5.83
CA GLY A 590 28.64 3.75 6.05
C GLY A 590 28.85 4.90 7.06
N LEU A 591 27.77 5.40 7.69
CA LEU A 591 27.83 6.50 8.66
C LEU A 591 28.17 6.04 10.07
N PHE A 592 27.98 4.75 10.36
CA PHE A 592 28.18 4.16 11.69
C PHE A 592 29.10 2.96 11.59
N ARG A 593 29.95 2.77 12.60
CA ARG A 593 30.75 1.55 12.79
C ARG A 593 30.09 0.67 13.85
N LEU A 594 28.99 0.04 13.47
CA LEU A 594 28.28 -0.89 14.34
C LEU A 594 28.74 -2.32 14.00
N SER A 595 29.23 -3.03 15.00
CA SER A 595 29.68 -4.42 14.88
C SER A 595 28.72 -5.41 15.55
N SER A 596 27.88 -4.92 16.47
CA SER A 596 26.94 -5.74 17.22
C SER A 596 25.60 -5.03 17.46
N MET A 597 24.59 -5.79 17.91
CA MET A 597 23.33 -5.22 18.38
C MET A 597 23.51 -4.41 19.67
N LEU A 598 24.50 -4.74 20.51
CA LEU A 598 24.81 -3.98 21.72
C LEU A 598 25.29 -2.58 21.34
N ASP A 599 26.16 -2.47 20.34
CA ASP A 599 26.61 -1.17 19.83
C ASP A 599 25.42 -0.33 19.38
N LEU A 600 24.46 -0.92 18.65
CA LEU A 600 23.27 -0.21 18.21
C LEU A 600 22.42 0.27 19.40
N ILE A 601 22.28 -0.57 20.43
CA ILE A 601 21.55 -0.22 21.65
C ILE A 601 22.27 0.92 22.37
N ASP A 602 23.59 0.89 22.50
CA ASP A 602 24.38 1.96 23.12
C ASP A 602 24.22 3.29 22.36
N TYR A 603 24.13 3.25 21.02
CA TYR A 603 23.81 4.43 20.21
C TYR A 603 22.35 4.90 20.38
N CYS A 604 21.42 4.03 20.72
CA CYS A 604 20.03 4.41 20.97
C CYS A 604 19.79 4.87 22.42
N SER A 605 20.63 4.42 23.33
CA SER A 605 20.59 4.75 24.75
C SER A 605 21.14 6.17 24.97
N PHE A 606 20.41 6.98 25.74
CA PHE A 606 20.83 8.32 26.13
C PHE A 606 21.11 8.39 27.62
#